data_AF-A0A165I150-F1
#
_entry.id   AF-A0A165I150-F1
#
_cell.length_a   1.000
_cell.length_b   1.000
_cell.length_c   1.000
_cell.angle_alpha   90.00
_cell.angle_beta   90.00
_cell.angle_gamma   90.00
#
_symmetry.space_group_name_H-M   'P 1'
#
loop_
_entity.id
_entity.type
_entity.pdbx_description
1 polymer ?
#
loop_
_entity_poly.entity_id
_entity_poly.type
_entity_poly.pdbx_seq_one_letter_code
_entity_poly.pdbx_strand_id
1 'polypeptide(L)'
;MDDSDTYSVVWKNISTSPFKLFLADISPPHAEKLPPPDFELLPDEEYTLKWHSPGTDRGFTGTGTTSGFLRFWSIPATEMPGSGLTFGVKLERDYVGGSPHPYKVLTYVGSPTGNPDSWTDVTTELNPDYTFFVDGQGSLETYGISVKRLLGPYASLEVTIDGVYQQAAAGLVKRPRPNYYEEWVNRTTSTFELLDYAIEVPSQDISTTDIKPKVGSYLRPGCTSVLAWSCSTTEGSGYTFGFMRYWMNKGGPQDSTVLGVRIDDRWEAVEVDAKTSDPEPLRQVSTFTGPPEACFWVHIDKELRNLGLFHIFVDHKPHKFIVTITREQFTLPEDQIRCHLRITIDDDAEINVPPSK
;
A
#
# COMPACT_ATOMS: atom_id res chain seq x y z
N MET A 1 10.93 -10.83 -41.16
CA MET A 1 9.94 -9.91 -40.56
C MET A 1 10.15 -10.00 -39.08
N ASP A 2 10.23 -8.87 -38.41
CA ASP A 2 10.57 -8.82 -36.98
C ASP A 2 9.35 -9.30 -36.18
N ASP A 3 9.34 -10.58 -35.80
CA ASP A 3 8.21 -11.26 -35.16
C ASP A 3 8.08 -10.95 -33.65
N SER A 4 8.82 -9.96 -33.14
CA SER A 4 8.78 -9.56 -31.74
C SER A 4 7.58 -8.67 -31.42
N ASP A 5 6.83 -8.99 -30.36
CA ASP A 5 5.89 -8.04 -29.78
C ASP A 5 6.68 -6.88 -29.15
N THR A 6 6.23 -5.65 -29.40
CA THR A 6 6.79 -4.46 -28.76
C THR A 6 5.93 -4.06 -27.57
N TYR A 7 6.59 -3.61 -26.51
CA TYR A 7 5.97 -3.11 -25.28
C TYR A 7 6.56 -1.77 -24.92
N SER A 8 5.75 -0.88 -24.34
CA SER A 8 6.26 0.38 -23.82
C SER A 8 5.47 0.91 -22.63
N VAL A 9 6.19 1.52 -21.69
CA VAL A 9 5.62 2.33 -20.61
C VAL A 9 6.25 3.71 -20.70
N VAL A 10 5.44 4.70 -21.06
CA VAL A 10 5.83 6.11 -21.11
C VAL A 10 5.58 6.71 -19.74
N TRP A 11 6.62 7.26 -19.12
CA TRP A 11 6.55 7.96 -17.84
C TRP A 11 6.67 9.45 -18.07
N LYS A 12 5.73 10.23 -17.55
CA LYS A 12 5.73 11.69 -17.61
C LYS A 12 5.71 12.24 -16.19
N ASN A 13 6.63 13.12 -15.86
CA ASN A 13 6.59 13.86 -14.61
C ASN A 13 6.11 15.29 -14.88
N ILE A 14 4.84 15.55 -14.58
CA ILE A 14 4.27 16.91 -14.67
C ILE A 14 4.22 17.59 -13.29
N SER A 15 4.75 16.94 -12.26
CA SER A 15 4.89 17.52 -10.93
C SER A 15 6.09 18.46 -10.84
N THR A 16 6.18 19.22 -9.76
CA THR A 16 7.30 20.12 -9.48
C THR A 16 8.51 19.43 -8.85
N SER A 17 8.40 18.16 -8.49
CA SER A 17 9.42 17.41 -7.75
C SER A 17 10.08 16.35 -8.63
N PRO A 18 11.40 16.14 -8.52
CA PRO A 18 12.09 15.09 -9.26
C PRO A 18 11.93 13.73 -8.58
N PHE A 19 11.95 12.65 -9.37
CA PHE A 19 11.80 11.29 -8.88
C PHE A 19 13.01 10.43 -9.19
N LYS A 20 13.78 10.10 -8.16
CA LYS A 20 14.93 9.21 -8.31
C LYS A 20 14.48 7.77 -8.54
N LEU A 21 15.07 7.13 -9.53
CA LEU A 21 14.85 5.71 -9.80
C LEU A 21 15.29 4.89 -8.60
N PHE A 22 14.41 3.99 -8.17
CA PHE A 22 14.71 2.98 -7.17
C PHE A 22 15.13 1.67 -7.81
N LEU A 23 14.32 1.15 -8.73
CA LEU A 23 14.55 -0.12 -9.38
C LEU A 23 13.93 -0.11 -10.78
N ALA A 24 14.63 -0.71 -11.74
CA ALA A 24 14.11 -0.97 -13.07
C ALA A 24 14.48 -2.40 -13.47
N ASP A 25 13.58 -3.07 -14.17
CA ASP A 25 13.88 -4.38 -14.73
C ASP A 25 13.06 -4.64 -16.00
N ILE A 26 13.62 -5.48 -16.87
CA ILE A 26 12.94 -6.03 -18.04
C ILE A 26 13.21 -7.53 -18.05
N SER A 27 12.13 -8.30 -18.18
CA SER A 27 12.19 -9.74 -18.40
C SER A 27 11.74 -10.09 -19.83
N PRO A 28 12.52 -10.90 -20.55
CA PRO A 28 13.80 -11.48 -20.13
C PRO A 28 14.95 -10.46 -20.11
N PRO A 29 16.04 -10.74 -19.35
CA PRO A 29 17.19 -9.84 -19.26
C PRO A 29 17.75 -9.51 -20.63
N HIS A 30 18.22 -8.27 -20.80
CA HIS A 30 18.79 -7.74 -22.05
C HIS A 30 17.82 -7.61 -23.22
N ALA A 31 16.51 -7.73 -23.00
CA ALA A 31 15.53 -7.47 -24.06
C ALA A 31 15.54 -6.00 -24.54
N GLU A 32 16.04 -5.06 -23.72
CA GLU A 32 16.36 -3.68 -24.11
C GLU A 32 17.25 -2.99 -23.04
N LYS A 33 17.65 -1.73 -23.29
CA LYS A 33 18.43 -0.91 -22.34
C LYS A 33 17.56 -0.36 -21.20
N LEU A 34 17.99 -0.59 -19.96
CA LEU A 34 17.42 0.02 -18.75
C LEU A 34 18.00 1.44 -18.51
N PRO A 35 17.24 2.33 -17.83
CA PRO A 35 17.79 3.59 -17.33
C PRO A 35 18.97 3.31 -16.37
N PRO A 36 19.97 4.21 -16.29
CA PRO A 36 21.08 4.02 -15.38
C PRO A 36 20.63 4.09 -13.91
N PRO A 37 21.37 3.49 -12.95
CA PRO A 37 20.95 3.41 -11.55
C PRO A 37 20.78 4.77 -10.84
N ASP A 38 21.43 5.81 -11.35
CA ASP A 38 21.34 7.19 -10.88
C ASP A 38 20.29 8.03 -11.63
N PHE A 39 19.51 7.40 -12.52
CA PHE A 39 18.45 8.06 -13.26
C PHE A 39 17.46 8.75 -12.32
N GLU A 40 17.06 9.95 -12.71
CA GLU A 40 16.06 10.76 -12.04
C GLU A 40 15.13 11.31 -13.11
N LEU A 41 13.82 11.16 -12.90
CA LEU A 41 12.81 11.72 -13.79
C LEU A 41 12.50 13.15 -13.32
N LEU A 42 13.06 14.15 -14.00
CA LEU A 42 12.94 15.55 -13.58
C LEU A 42 11.55 16.12 -13.91
N PRO A 43 11.17 17.25 -13.29
CA PRO A 43 9.96 17.99 -13.67
C PRO A 43 9.91 18.29 -15.18
N ASP A 44 8.73 18.14 -15.77
CA ASP A 44 8.43 18.30 -17.19
C ASP A 44 9.18 17.33 -18.14
N GLU A 45 9.85 16.31 -17.60
CA GLU A 45 10.50 15.28 -18.40
C GLU A 45 9.61 14.07 -18.68
N GLU A 46 9.93 13.41 -19.80
CA GLU A 46 9.34 12.16 -20.21
C GLU A 46 10.44 11.10 -20.41
N TYR A 47 10.18 9.88 -19.94
CA TYR A 47 11.02 8.73 -20.17
C TYR A 47 10.20 7.55 -20.66
N THR A 48 10.64 6.89 -21.73
CA THR A 48 9.98 5.69 -22.24
C THR A 48 10.81 4.45 -21.94
N LEU A 49 10.28 3.54 -21.12
CA LEU A 49 10.77 2.18 -21.02
C LEU A 49 10.17 1.36 -22.16
N LYS A 50 11.00 0.87 -23.08
CA LYS A 50 10.57 0.06 -24.23
C LYS A 50 11.31 -1.27 -24.21
N TRP A 51 10.64 -2.35 -24.60
CA TRP A 51 11.26 -3.66 -24.79
C TRP A 51 10.51 -4.53 -25.79
N HIS A 52 11.14 -5.63 -26.17
CA HIS A 52 10.64 -6.60 -27.13
C HIS A 52 10.52 -7.98 -26.49
N SER A 53 9.45 -8.73 -26.78
CA SER A 53 9.43 -10.14 -26.39
C SER A 53 10.38 -10.94 -27.28
N PRO A 54 11.07 -11.96 -26.76
CA PRO A 54 11.77 -12.92 -27.58
C PRO A 54 10.84 -13.55 -28.62
N GLY A 55 11.35 -13.76 -29.83
CA GLY A 55 10.62 -14.53 -30.86
C GLY A 55 10.38 -15.99 -30.45
N THR A 56 11.17 -16.53 -29.51
CA THR A 56 11.02 -17.90 -28.98
C THR A 56 9.73 -18.11 -28.21
N ASP A 57 9.18 -17.05 -27.59
CA ASP A 57 7.96 -17.11 -26.78
C ASP A 57 6.72 -17.34 -27.65
N ARG A 58 6.85 -17.12 -28.97
CA ARG A 58 5.83 -17.36 -30.00
C ARG A 58 5.92 -18.73 -30.68
N GLY A 59 6.90 -19.57 -30.33
CA GLY A 59 6.98 -20.94 -30.85
C GLY A 59 5.76 -21.78 -30.45
N PHE A 60 5.45 -22.85 -31.20
CA PHE A 60 4.32 -23.76 -30.88
C PHE A 60 4.42 -24.40 -29.47
N THR A 61 5.61 -24.40 -28.89
CA THR A 61 5.90 -24.84 -27.51
C THR A 61 6.28 -23.68 -26.58
N GLY A 62 6.16 -22.43 -27.06
CA GLY A 62 6.55 -21.22 -26.35
C GLY A 62 5.68 -21.00 -25.13
N THR A 63 6.28 -21.12 -23.95
CA THR A 63 5.69 -20.71 -22.67
C THR A 63 6.66 -19.74 -22.04
N GLY A 64 6.19 -18.55 -21.69
CA GLY A 64 7.06 -17.50 -21.18
C GLY A 64 6.28 -16.28 -20.71
N THR A 65 6.94 -15.43 -19.94
CA THR A 65 6.39 -14.16 -19.46
C THR A 65 7.36 -13.06 -19.85
N THR A 66 6.85 -12.01 -20.47
CA THR A 66 7.60 -10.77 -20.66
C THR A 66 7.06 -9.70 -19.74
N SER A 67 7.95 -8.88 -19.19
CA SER A 67 7.53 -7.73 -18.39
C SER A 67 8.56 -6.62 -18.38
N GLY A 68 8.13 -5.41 -18.08
CA GLY A 68 9.00 -4.27 -17.84
C GLY A 68 8.38 -3.36 -16.80
N PHE A 69 9.20 -2.81 -15.91
CA PHE A 69 8.76 -1.87 -14.88
C PHE A 69 9.82 -0.86 -14.50
N LEU A 70 9.35 0.30 -14.02
CA LEU A 70 10.13 1.26 -13.26
C LEU A 70 9.50 1.45 -11.88
N ARG A 71 10.34 1.56 -10.85
CA ARG A 71 9.98 1.96 -9.49
C ARG A 71 10.78 3.20 -9.12
N PHE A 72 10.11 4.18 -8.54
CA PHE A 72 10.69 5.44 -8.10
C PHE A 72 10.53 5.60 -6.59
N TRP A 73 11.41 6.38 -5.99
CA TRP A 73 11.23 6.88 -4.63
C TRP A 73 10.19 7.99 -4.60
N SER A 74 9.17 7.87 -3.75
CA SER A 74 8.32 9.02 -3.39
C SER A 74 8.78 9.67 -2.08
N ILE A 75 9.29 8.86 -1.14
CA ILE A 75 9.95 9.32 0.08
C ILE A 75 11.31 8.60 0.16
N PRO A 76 12.44 9.28 -0.11
CA PRO A 76 13.75 8.64 -0.03
C PRO A 76 14.14 8.31 1.41
N ALA A 77 14.90 7.22 1.58
CA ALA A 77 15.49 6.84 2.86
C ALA A 77 16.49 7.91 3.33
N THR A 78 16.11 8.75 4.30
CA THR A 78 17.01 9.81 4.81
C THR A 78 17.97 9.32 5.88
N GLU A 79 17.61 8.29 6.67
CA GLU A 79 18.37 7.90 7.87
C GLU A 79 18.64 6.40 8.01
N MET A 80 17.79 5.51 7.47
CA MET A 80 17.95 4.05 7.60
C MET A 80 17.77 3.33 6.25
N PRO A 81 18.67 2.41 5.85
CA PRO A 81 18.46 1.55 4.68
C PRO A 81 17.14 0.77 4.83
N GLY A 82 16.23 0.93 3.87
CA GLY A 82 14.90 0.28 3.93
C GLY A 82 13.77 1.16 4.50
N SER A 83 14.08 2.34 5.03
CA SER A 83 13.06 3.36 5.35
C SER A 83 12.66 4.14 4.08
N GLY A 84 11.41 4.57 3.97
CA GLY A 84 10.91 5.33 2.82
C GLY A 84 9.79 4.63 2.05
N LEU A 85 9.32 5.30 1.01
CA LEU A 85 8.21 4.88 0.18
C LEU A 85 8.63 4.87 -1.27
N THR A 86 8.29 3.79 -1.96
CA THR A 86 8.51 3.64 -3.40
C THR A 86 7.20 3.31 -4.08
N PHE A 87 7.12 3.64 -5.36
CA PHE A 87 5.98 3.29 -6.19
C PHE A 87 6.41 2.90 -7.59
N GLY A 88 5.58 2.17 -8.31
CA GLY A 88 5.91 1.74 -9.65
C GLY A 88 4.73 1.19 -10.43
N VAL A 89 4.96 1.05 -11.74
CA VAL A 89 4.02 0.43 -12.67
C VAL A 89 4.77 -0.63 -13.48
N LYS A 90 4.19 -1.82 -13.54
CA LYS A 90 4.67 -2.97 -14.30
C LYS A 90 3.63 -3.36 -15.35
N LEU A 91 4.09 -3.55 -16.58
CA LEU A 91 3.32 -4.16 -17.66
C LEU A 91 3.87 -5.56 -17.89
N GLU A 92 2.99 -6.56 -17.84
CA GLU A 92 3.35 -7.97 -17.91
C GLU A 92 2.45 -8.69 -18.93
N ARG A 93 3.00 -9.66 -19.65
CA ARG A 93 2.22 -10.52 -20.54
C ARG A 93 2.73 -11.95 -20.53
N ASP A 94 1.79 -12.88 -20.42
CA ASP A 94 2.06 -14.31 -20.49
C ASP A 94 1.81 -14.85 -21.91
N TYR A 95 2.61 -15.85 -22.29
CA TYR A 95 2.48 -16.62 -23.53
C TYR A 95 2.22 -18.08 -23.20
N VAL A 96 1.21 -18.67 -23.83
CA VAL A 96 0.88 -20.08 -23.68
C VAL A 96 0.75 -20.71 -25.07
N GLY A 97 1.63 -21.67 -25.36
CA GLY A 97 1.67 -22.33 -26.68
C GLY A 97 1.93 -21.34 -27.82
N GLY A 98 2.77 -20.34 -27.58
CA GLY A 98 3.07 -19.29 -28.56
C GLY A 98 2.03 -18.17 -28.65
N SER A 99 0.86 -18.35 -28.04
CA SER A 99 -0.25 -17.39 -28.12
C SER A 99 -0.21 -16.41 -26.95
N PRO A 100 -0.24 -15.10 -27.23
CA PRO A 100 -0.14 -14.11 -26.17
C PRO A 100 -1.48 -13.91 -25.46
N HIS A 101 -1.50 -14.01 -24.13
CA HIS A 101 -2.66 -13.69 -23.31
C HIS A 101 -2.86 -12.18 -23.21
N PRO A 102 -4.02 -11.68 -22.73
CA PRO A 102 -4.17 -10.27 -22.38
C PRO A 102 -3.05 -9.82 -21.42
N TYR A 103 -2.48 -8.64 -21.65
CA TYR A 103 -1.47 -8.10 -20.75
C TYR A 103 -2.10 -7.68 -19.42
N LYS A 104 -1.32 -7.78 -18.34
CA LYS A 104 -1.65 -7.32 -17.01
C LYS A 104 -0.99 -5.97 -16.75
N VAL A 105 -1.71 -5.10 -16.06
CA VAL A 105 -1.16 -3.85 -15.52
C VAL A 105 -1.11 -3.99 -14.01
N LEU A 106 0.08 -3.85 -13.48
CA LEU A 106 0.39 -4.11 -12.09
C LEU A 106 0.97 -2.83 -11.48
N THR A 107 0.50 -2.44 -10.30
CA THR A 107 0.98 -1.26 -9.58
C THR A 107 1.64 -1.65 -8.26
N TYR A 108 2.56 -0.80 -7.81
CA TYR A 108 3.27 -1.00 -6.54
C TYR A 108 3.27 0.32 -5.77
N VAL A 109 2.94 0.24 -4.49
CA VAL A 109 3.17 1.30 -3.49
C VAL A 109 3.63 0.61 -2.22
N GLY A 110 4.83 0.92 -1.75
CA GLY A 110 5.36 0.23 -0.58
C GLY A 110 6.84 0.50 -0.31
N SER A 111 7.33 -0.12 0.76
CA SER A 111 8.71 0.05 1.22
C SER A 111 9.74 -0.45 0.19
N PRO A 112 10.91 0.20 0.07
CA PRO A 112 12.03 -0.29 -0.75
C PRO A 112 12.53 -1.69 -0.35
N THR A 113 12.40 -2.08 0.92
CA THR A 113 12.71 -3.44 1.42
C THR A 113 11.52 -4.39 1.33
N GLY A 114 10.41 -3.92 0.76
CA GLY A 114 9.23 -4.69 0.38
C GLY A 114 9.56 -5.89 -0.52
N ASN A 115 8.69 -6.91 -0.53
CA ASN A 115 8.77 -7.97 -1.54
C ASN A 115 8.71 -7.33 -2.95
N PRO A 116 9.76 -7.47 -3.79
CA PRO A 116 9.79 -6.89 -5.13
C PRO A 116 8.69 -7.45 -6.04
N ASP A 117 8.09 -8.58 -5.67
CA ASP A 117 7.00 -9.23 -6.41
C ASP A 117 5.59 -8.89 -5.89
N SER A 118 5.47 -8.02 -4.86
CA SER A 118 4.17 -7.66 -4.27
C SER A 118 3.44 -6.59 -5.08
N TRP A 119 3.17 -6.89 -6.34
CA TRP A 119 2.40 -6.02 -7.22
C TRP A 119 0.89 -6.25 -7.07
N THR A 120 0.12 -5.16 -7.14
CA THR A 120 -1.34 -5.19 -7.21
C THR A 120 -1.79 -5.21 -8.66
N ASP A 121 -2.53 -6.25 -9.06
CA ASP A 121 -3.14 -6.31 -10.38
C ASP A 121 -4.34 -5.36 -10.46
N VAL A 122 -4.27 -4.40 -11.37
CA VAL A 122 -5.29 -3.36 -11.59
C VAL A 122 -5.87 -3.43 -13.01
N THR A 123 -5.66 -4.56 -13.69
CA THR A 123 -6.00 -4.73 -15.11
C THR A 123 -7.49 -4.50 -15.38
N THR A 124 -8.35 -4.94 -14.44
CA THR A 124 -9.81 -4.83 -14.54
C THR A 124 -10.33 -3.44 -14.19
N GLU A 125 -9.65 -2.74 -13.29
CA GLU A 125 -9.95 -1.40 -12.79
C GLU A 125 -9.50 -0.32 -13.79
N LEU A 126 -8.48 -0.61 -14.58
CA LEU A 126 -7.97 0.24 -15.66
C LEU A 126 -8.94 0.28 -16.85
N ASN A 127 -9.95 1.16 -16.78
CA ASN A 127 -10.97 1.34 -17.82
C ASN A 127 -11.40 2.82 -18.01
N PRO A 128 -10.81 3.59 -18.94
CA PRO A 128 -9.55 3.35 -19.66
C PRO A 128 -8.30 3.74 -18.84
N ASP A 129 -8.53 4.45 -17.74
CA ASP A 129 -7.54 5.07 -16.89
C ASP A 129 -7.69 4.51 -15.46
N TYR A 130 -6.57 4.43 -14.75
CA TYR A 130 -6.51 4.05 -13.34
C TYR A 130 -5.64 5.08 -12.64
N THR A 131 -6.03 5.53 -11.46
CA THR A 131 -5.21 6.46 -10.68
C THR A 131 -5.04 5.94 -9.28
N PHE A 132 -3.80 5.96 -8.79
CA PHE A 132 -3.45 5.70 -7.41
C PHE A 132 -2.61 6.86 -6.87
N PHE A 133 -2.47 6.94 -5.56
CA PHE A 133 -1.82 8.07 -4.89
C PHE A 133 -0.64 7.58 -4.04
N VAL A 134 0.40 8.41 -3.96
CA VAL A 134 1.63 8.10 -3.21
C VAL A 134 2.07 9.33 -2.43
N ASP A 135 2.46 9.13 -1.17
CA ASP A 135 2.94 10.23 -0.33
C ASP A 135 4.36 10.64 -0.71
N GLY A 136 4.62 11.94 -0.64
CA GLY A 136 5.90 12.59 -0.92
C GLY A 136 6.68 12.96 0.33
N GLN A 137 7.87 13.53 0.14
CA GLN A 137 8.80 13.83 1.23
C GLN A 137 8.29 14.98 2.10
N GLY A 138 7.52 15.91 1.53
CA GLY A 138 6.84 16.96 2.29
C GLY A 138 5.69 16.41 3.14
N SER A 139 5.47 16.99 4.32
CA SER A 139 4.38 16.59 5.24
C SER A 139 2.97 16.68 4.65
N LEU A 140 2.82 17.33 3.50
CA LEU A 140 1.56 17.52 2.78
C LEU A 140 1.67 17.12 1.31
N GLU A 141 2.79 16.57 0.87
CA GLU A 141 3.04 16.24 -0.52
C GLU A 141 2.39 14.89 -0.85
N THR A 142 1.49 14.86 -1.81
CA THR A 142 0.95 13.63 -2.38
C THR A 142 1.07 13.74 -3.89
N TYR A 143 1.37 12.64 -4.55
CA TYR A 143 1.42 12.58 -6.00
C TYR A 143 0.32 11.66 -6.52
N GLY A 144 -0.41 12.14 -7.52
CA GLY A 144 -1.35 11.33 -8.28
C GLY A 144 -0.60 10.61 -9.39
N ILE A 145 -0.71 9.29 -9.42
CA ILE A 145 -0.10 8.46 -10.47
C ILE A 145 -1.23 7.96 -11.36
N SER A 146 -1.41 8.60 -12.51
CA SER A 146 -2.41 8.22 -13.49
C SER A 146 -1.80 7.26 -14.52
N VAL A 147 -2.38 6.08 -14.64
CA VAL A 147 -2.02 5.06 -15.62
C VAL A 147 -3.12 5.01 -16.67
N LYS A 148 -2.73 5.12 -17.93
CA LYS A 148 -3.63 5.13 -19.08
C LYS A 148 -3.20 4.11 -20.11
N ARG A 149 -4.15 3.34 -20.64
CA ARG A 149 -3.89 2.49 -21.81
C ARG A 149 -3.74 3.36 -23.04
N LEU A 150 -2.62 3.22 -23.75
CA LEU A 150 -2.43 3.89 -25.04
C LEU A 150 -3.02 3.01 -26.14
N LEU A 151 -3.90 3.61 -26.96
CA LEU A 151 -4.46 2.96 -28.13
C LEU A 151 -3.37 2.90 -29.22
N GLY A 152 -2.95 1.70 -29.58
CA GLY A 152 -1.91 1.50 -30.58
C GLY A 152 -1.71 0.02 -30.93
N PRO A 153 -0.83 -0.28 -31.91
CA PRO A 153 -0.55 -1.65 -32.34
C PRO A 153 0.24 -2.48 -31.32
N TYR A 154 0.71 -1.86 -30.23
CA TYR A 154 1.58 -2.45 -29.22
C TYR A 154 0.98 -2.30 -27.83
N ALA A 155 1.28 -3.24 -26.92
CA ALA A 155 0.86 -3.12 -25.53
C ALA A 155 1.60 -1.95 -24.87
N SER A 156 0.89 -0.85 -24.63
CA SER A 156 1.50 0.42 -24.25
C SER A 156 0.71 1.10 -23.15
N LEU A 157 1.44 1.65 -22.18
CA LEU A 157 0.88 2.46 -21.09
C LEU A 157 1.51 3.84 -21.08
N GLU A 158 0.72 4.83 -20.67
CA GLU A 158 1.19 6.13 -20.22
C GLU A 158 1.01 6.20 -18.71
N VAL A 159 2.05 6.59 -18.00
CA VAL A 159 2.08 6.81 -16.56
C VAL A 159 2.43 8.27 -16.34
N THR A 160 1.51 9.04 -15.78
CA THR A 160 1.67 10.45 -15.49
C THR A 160 1.75 10.63 -13.99
N ILE A 161 2.86 11.21 -13.53
CA ILE A 161 3.06 11.64 -12.15
C ILE A 161 2.63 13.10 -12.07
N ASP A 162 1.51 13.35 -11.42
CA ASP A 162 0.97 14.67 -11.19
C ASP A 162 1.17 15.09 -9.73
N GLY A 163 1.64 16.31 -9.52
CA GLY A 163 1.79 16.94 -8.22
C GLY A 163 0.44 17.47 -7.74
N VAL A 164 -0.56 16.61 -7.60
CA VAL A 164 -1.83 17.05 -7.02
C VAL A 164 -1.59 17.29 -5.53
N TYR A 165 -1.68 18.57 -5.13
CA TYR A 165 -1.57 19.16 -3.78
C TYR A 165 -0.23 19.82 -3.42
N GLN A 166 0.04 20.98 -4.01
CA GLN A 166 0.55 22.12 -3.25
C GLN A 166 -0.64 23.05 -2.95
N GLN A 167 -0.79 23.45 -1.69
CA GLN A 167 -1.83 24.41 -1.27
C GLN A 167 -1.55 25.78 -1.92
N ALA A 168 -2.01 25.98 -3.15
CA ALA A 168 -2.13 27.32 -3.70
C ALA A 168 -3.30 28.00 -3.00
N ALA A 169 -3.05 29.19 -2.46
CA ALA A 169 -3.90 29.95 -1.54
C ALA A 169 -5.27 30.42 -2.10
N ALA A 170 -5.85 29.78 -3.12
CA ALA A 170 -7.17 30.12 -3.63
C ALA A 170 -7.83 28.95 -4.39
N GLY A 171 -8.84 28.32 -3.77
CA GLY A 171 -9.80 27.46 -4.45
C GLY A 171 -9.60 25.97 -4.26
N LEU A 172 -10.20 25.43 -3.19
CA LEU A 172 -10.18 24.00 -2.86
C LEU A 172 -10.91 23.15 -3.91
N VAL A 173 -10.18 22.25 -4.58
CA VAL A 173 -10.72 20.93 -4.95
C VAL A 173 -10.10 19.93 -3.98
N LYS A 174 -10.73 19.72 -2.82
CA LYS A 174 -10.42 18.59 -1.94
C LYS A 174 -11.03 17.33 -2.56
N ARG A 175 -10.20 16.40 -3.01
CA ARG A 175 -10.56 14.98 -3.18
C ARG A 175 -9.86 14.14 -2.12
N PRO A 176 -10.52 13.08 -1.63
CA PRO A 176 -10.27 12.53 -0.31
C PRO A 176 -8.99 11.70 -0.30
N ARG A 177 -8.02 12.13 0.51
CA ARG A 177 -7.11 11.16 1.15
C ARG A 177 -7.99 10.14 1.90
N PRO A 178 -7.61 8.85 1.97
CA PRO A 178 -8.24 7.92 2.91
C PRO A 178 -8.36 8.57 4.30
N ASN A 179 -9.52 8.44 4.95
CA ASN A 179 -9.79 9.02 6.26
C ASN A 179 -9.27 8.11 7.39
N TYR A 180 -9.05 6.83 7.08
CA TYR A 180 -8.62 5.81 8.01
C TYR A 180 -7.43 5.04 7.44
N TYR A 181 -6.44 4.76 8.29
CA TYR A 181 -5.22 4.03 7.93
C TYR A 181 -4.79 3.06 9.02
N GLU A 182 -4.39 1.87 8.59
CA GLU A 182 -3.59 0.92 9.35
C GLU A 182 -2.28 0.64 8.59
N GLU A 183 -1.16 1.16 9.09
CA GLU A 183 0.19 0.89 8.59
C GLU A 183 0.85 -0.20 9.45
N TRP A 184 1.12 -1.36 8.87
CA TRP A 184 1.78 -2.48 9.55
C TRP A 184 3.23 -2.60 9.10
N VAL A 185 4.16 -2.46 10.04
CA VAL A 185 5.60 -2.42 9.81
C VAL A 185 6.25 -3.60 10.52
N ASN A 186 6.95 -4.45 9.77
CA ASN A 186 7.68 -5.58 10.35
C ASN A 186 9.17 -5.25 10.47
N ARG A 187 9.66 -5.10 11.71
CA ARG A 187 11.07 -4.89 12.04
C ARG A 187 11.77 -6.15 12.56
N THR A 188 11.05 -7.26 12.61
CA THR A 188 11.58 -8.56 13.02
C THR A 188 12.33 -9.25 11.89
N THR A 189 12.96 -10.37 12.23
CA THR A 189 13.49 -11.34 11.25
C THR A 189 12.45 -12.34 10.73
N SER A 190 11.24 -12.35 11.28
CA SER A 190 10.16 -13.28 10.94
C SER A 190 9.29 -12.75 9.79
N THR A 191 8.59 -13.65 9.10
CA THR A 191 7.61 -13.28 8.05
C THR A 191 6.20 -13.63 8.51
N PHE A 192 5.27 -12.70 8.35
CA PHE A 192 3.88 -12.87 8.77
C PHE A 192 2.95 -12.93 7.56
N GLU A 193 2.10 -13.94 7.48
CA GLU A 193 1.11 -14.07 6.40
C GLU A 193 -0.18 -13.33 6.78
N LEU A 194 -0.72 -12.53 5.88
CA LEU A 194 -2.02 -11.88 6.06
C LEU A 194 -3.11 -12.95 5.98
N LEU A 195 -3.83 -13.15 7.09
CA LEU A 195 -4.99 -14.02 7.14
C LEU A 195 -6.15 -13.42 6.35
N ASP A 196 -6.60 -12.24 6.77
CA ASP A 196 -7.72 -11.55 6.17
C ASP A 196 -7.71 -10.05 6.48
N TYR A 197 -8.59 -9.35 5.79
CA TYR A 197 -8.93 -7.95 6.04
C TYR A 197 -10.41 -7.76 5.73
N ALA A 198 -11.01 -6.72 6.29
CA ALA A 198 -12.32 -6.24 5.84
C ALA A 198 -12.38 -4.72 5.96
N ILE A 199 -13.19 -4.11 5.09
CA ILE A 199 -13.62 -2.72 5.18
C ILE A 199 -15.13 -2.71 5.01
N GLU A 200 -15.84 -2.06 5.92
CA GLU A 200 -17.25 -1.75 5.79
C GLU A 200 -17.43 -0.24 5.76
N VAL A 201 -18.12 0.25 4.75
CA VAL A 201 -18.53 1.64 4.60
C VAL A 201 -20.05 1.72 4.43
N PRO A 202 -20.69 2.85 4.76
CA PRO A 202 -22.12 3.03 4.53
C PRO A 202 -22.50 2.79 3.07
N SER A 203 -23.56 2.01 2.85
CA SER A 203 -24.01 1.55 1.52
C SER A 203 -24.49 2.64 0.55
N GLN A 204 -24.58 3.89 1.01
CA GLN A 204 -24.94 5.06 0.18
C GLN A 204 -23.73 5.72 -0.48
N ASP A 205 -22.50 5.30 -0.14
CA ASP A 205 -21.27 5.89 -0.69
C ASP A 205 -20.89 5.28 -2.05
N ILE A 206 -20.78 6.15 -3.05
CA ILE A 206 -20.29 5.82 -4.39
C ILE A 206 -18.81 6.20 -4.42
N SER A 207 -17.94 5.18 -4.58
CA SER A 207 -16.47 5.26 -4.69
C SER A 207 -15.71 5.44 -3.37
N THR A 208 -15.32 4.32 -2.77
CA THR A 208 -14.26 4.29 -1.75
C THR A 208 -12.89 4.22 -2.41
N THR A 209 -11.97 5.11 -2.05
CA THR A 209 -10.54 4.94 -2.33
C THR A 209 -9.98 3.99 -1.28
N ASP A 210 -10.03 2.69 -1.57
CA ASP A 210 -9.52 1.67 -0.66
C ASP A 210 -8.15 1.16 -1.11
N ILE A 211 -7.18 1.18 -0.20
CA ILE A 211 -5.92 0.46 -0.34
C ILE A 211 -6.06 -0.82 0.48
N LYS A 212 -5.95 -1.97 -0.17
CA LYS A 212 -6.16 -3.29 0.42
C LYS A 212 -5.01 -4.22 0.02
N PRO A 213 -4.31 -4.85 0.97
CA PRO A 213 -3.33 -5.88 0.64
C PRO A 213 -4.04 -7.16 0.21
N LYS A 214 -3.35 -8.01 -0.56
CA LYS A 214 -3.92 -9.29 -1.00
C LYS A 214 -3.95 -10.30 0.15
N VAL A 215 -5.08 -10.96 0.38
CA VAL A 215 -5.19 -12.09 1.32
C VAL A 215 -4.16 -13.17 0.97
N GLY A 216 -3.45 -13.70 1.98
CA GLY A 216 -2.34 -14.63 1.80
C GLY A 216 -1.02 -14.00 1.34
N SER A 217 -0.95 -12.67 1.24
CA SER A 217 0.33 -11.96 1.07
C SER A 217 1.15 -12.00 2.37
N TYR A 218 2.44 -11.71 2.25
CA TYR A 218 3.39 -11.82 3.36
C TYR A 218 3.98 -10.46 3.73
N LEU A 219 3.85 -10.09 5.00
CA LEU A 219 4.60 -9.00 5.63
C LEU A 219 5.98 -9.53 6.04
N ARG A 220 6.96 -9.40 5.13
CA ARG A 220 8.34 -9.86 5.32
C ARG A 220 9.15 -8.89 6.21
N PRO A 221 10.32 -9.31 6.73
CA PRO A 221 11.24 -8.41 7.42
C PRO A 221 11.51 -7.11 6.66
N GLY A 222 11.43 -5.97 7.33
CA GLY A 222 11.63 -4.63 6.77
C GLY A 222 10.48 -4.14 5.86
N CYS A 223 9.39 -4.89 5.72
CA CYS A 223 8.27 -4.51 4.87
C CYS A 223 7.20 -3.73 5.63
N THR A 224 6.40 -2.99 4.85
CA THR A 224 5.18 -2.35 5.31
C THR A 224 3.99 -2.87 4.50
N SER A 225 2.86 -3.06 5.17
CA SER A 225 1.56 -3.33 4.54
C SER A 225 0.55 -2.28 5.01
N VAL A 226 -0.34 -1.86 4.13
CA VAL A 226 -1.29 -0.77 4.40
C VAL A 226 -2.71 -1.19 4.09
N LEU A 227 -3.62 -0.94 5.04
CA LEU A 227 -5.06 -0.87 4.80
C LEU A 227 -5.48 0.59 4.94
N ALA A 228 -6.14 1.14 3.92
CA ALA A 228 -6.65 2.50 3.98
C ALA A 228 -8.02 2.59 3.31
N TRP A 229 -8.93 3.40 3.87
CA TRP A 229 -10.25 3.63 3.29
C TRP A 229 -10.81 5.00 3.63
N SER A 230 -11.83 5.40 2.88
CA SER A 230 -12.63 6.59 3.13
C SER A 230 -14.11 6.27 3.02
N CYS A 231 -14.91 6.93 3.86
CA CYS A 231 -16.35 7.01 3.72
C CYS A 231 -16.77 8.48 3.75
N SER A 232 -17.84 8.82 3.02
CA SER A 232 -18.41 10.15 3.07
C SER A 232 -19.26 10.25 4.34
N THR A 233 -18.94 11.20 5.21
CA THR A 233 -19.82 11.52 6.34
C THR A 233 -20.87 12.49 5.83
N THR A 234 -21.88 11.96 5.15
CA THR A 234 -23.09 12.72 4.78
C THR A 234 -23.89 13.08 6.04
N GLU A 235 -24.87 13.98 5.89
CA GLU A 235 -25.72 14.57 6.94
C GLU A 235 -26.66 13.57 7.65
N GLY A 236 -26.14 12.41 8.07
CA GLY A 236 -26.88 11.33 8.73
C GLY A 236 -25.98 10.54 9.69
N SER A 237 -26.58 9.58 10.40
CA SER A 237 -25.83 8.61 11.19
C SER A 237 -25.16 7.57 10.29
N GLY A 238 -24.00 7.07 10.71
CA GLY A 238 -23.26 6.09 9.94
C GLY A 238 -22.21 5.36 10.76
N TYR A 239 -21.68 4.31 10.12
CA TYR A 239 -20.70 3.43 10.71
C TYR A 239 -19.72 2.98 9.63
N THR A 240 -18.45 2.94 9.99
CA THR A 240 -17.41 2.32 9.20
C THR A 240 -16.47 1.54 10.10
N PHE A 241 -15.91 0.46 9.57
CA PHE A 241 -14.77 -0.17 10.18
C PHE A 241 -13.80 -0.70 9.13
N GLY A 242 -12.57 -0.90 9.57
CA GLY A 242 -11.56 -1.65 8.84
C GLY A 242 -10.69 -2.43 9.80
N PHE A 243 -10.16 -3.55 9.34
CA PHE A 243 -9.17 -4.34 10.08
C PHE A 243 -8.25 -5.13 9.16
N MET A 244 -7.04 -5.42 9.64
CA MET A 244 -6.18 -6.49 9.12
C MET A 244 -5.83 -7.48 10.22
N ARG A 245 -5.72 -8.78 9.86
CA ARG A 245 -5.21 -9.83 10.75
C ARG A 245 -4.06 -10.60 10.13
N TYR A 246 -2.98 -10.75 10.87
CA TYR A 246 -1.81 -11.52 10.50
C TYR A 246 -1.71 -12.80 11.32
N TRP A 247 -1.26 -13.88 10.67
CA TRP A 247 -0.82 -15.08 11.37
C TRP A 247 0.45 -14.77 12.15
N MET A 248 0.39 -14.89 13.47
CA MET A 248 1.55 -14.85 14.36
C MET A 248 2.17 -16.23 14.53
N ASN A 249 1.32 -17.26 14.52
CA ASN A 249 1.72 -18.66 14.49
C ASN A 249 0.72 -19.43 13.62
N LYS A 250 1.17 -20.04 12.53
CA LYS A 250 0.33 -20.85 11.65
C LYS A 250 0.57 -22.32 11.95
N GLY A 251 -0.29 -22.90 12.79
CA GLY A 251 -0.20 -24.27 13.28
C GLY A 251 -1.48 -25.07 13.06
N GLY A 252 -1.73 -26.06 13.91
CA GLY A 252 -3.04 -26.73 13.96
C GLY A 252 -4.15 -25.79 14.50
N PRO A 253 -5.43 -26.21 14.48
CA PRO A 253 -6.56 -25.40 14.95
C PRO A 253 -6.42 -24.88 16.40
N GLN A 254 -5.68 -25.60 17.25
CA GLN A 254 -5.46 -25.23 18.66
C GLN A 254 -4.14 -24.48 18.91
N ASP A 255 -3.22 -24.48 17.94
CA ASP A 255 -1.88 -23.88 18.07
C ASP A 255 -1.73 -22.59 17.24
N SER A 256 -2.74 -22.28 16.42
CA SER A 256 -2.71 -21.12 15.56
C SER A 256 -3.09 -19.86 16.33
N THR A 257 -2.28 -18.82 16.16
CA THR A 257 -2.53 -17.51 16.77
C THR A 257 -2.46 -16.46 15.69
N VAL A 258 -3.44 -15.57 15.69
CA VAL A 258 -3.46 -14.38 14.84
C VAL A 258 -3.44 -13.14 15.71
N LEU A 259 -2.94 -12.06 15.13
CA LEU A 259 -2.99 -10.72 15.69
C LEU A 259 -3.74 -9.83 14.71
N GLY A 260 -4.68 -9.05 15.22
CA GLY A 260 -5.42 -8.07 14.43
C GLY A 260 -5.49 -6.73 15.12
N VAL A 261 -5.58 -5.68 14.32
CA VAL A 261 -5.94 -4.33 14.75
C VAL A 261 -7.15 -3.91 13.93
N ARG A 262 -8.06 -3.18 14.57
CA ARG A 262 -9.33 -2.76 14.00
C ARG A 262 -9.62 -1.32 14.40
N ILE A 263 -10.07 -0.53 13.42
CA ILE A 263 -10.61 0.81 13.62
C ILE A 263 -12.12 0.76 13.38
N ASP A 264 -12.89 1.26 14.34
CA ASP A 264 -14.33 1.46 14.24
C ASP A 264 -14.63 2.96 14.41
N ASP A 265 -15.41 3.55 13.51
CA ASP A 265 -15.93 4.92 13.68
C ASP A 265 -17.45 4.92 13.54
N ARG A 266 -18.14 5.45 14.55
CA ARG A 266 -19.59 5.65 14.60
C ARG A 266 -19.87 7.13 14.79
N TRP A 267 -20.75 7.66 13.95
CA TRP A 267 -21.26 9.02 14.09
C TRP A 267 -22.78 9.00 14.06
N GLU A 268 -23.39 9.85 14.89
CA GLU A 268 -24.83 10.03 14.96
C GLU A 268 -25.20 11.35 14.30
N ALA A 269 -26.39 11.41 13.69
CA ALA A 269 -26.94 12.67 13.21
C ALA A 269 -27.22 13.55 14.42
N VAL A 270 -26.72 14.79 14.41
CA VAL A 270 -27.05 15.75 15.46
C VAL A 270 -28.54 16.07 15.33
N GLU A 271 -29.37 15.61 16.27
CA GLU A 271 -30.75 16.09 16.39
C GLU A 271 -30.68 17.60 16.64
N VAL A 272 -31.27 18.38 15.72
CA VAL A 272 -31.38 19.83 15.83
C VAL A 272 -32.46 20.14 16.87
N ASP A 273 -32.18 19.85 18.14
CA ASP A 273 -32.93 20.44 19.24
C ASP A 273 -31.99 20.87 20.36
N ALA A 274 -32.20 22.11 20.77
CA ALA A 274 -31.23 22.92 21.48
C ALA A 274 -30.78 22.30 22.82
N LYS A 275 -29.45 22.24 22.98
CA LYS A 275 -28.66 21.90 24.18
C LYS A 275 -28.47 20.40 24.42
N THR A 276 -27.35 19.85 23.95
CA THR A 276 -26.26 19.33 24.80
C THR A 276 -25.11 18.84 23.92
N SER A 277 -23.89 19.18 24.35
CA SER A 277 -22.55 18.65 23.97
C SER A 277 -22.37 17.96 22.61
N ASP A 278 -21.43 18.46 21.80
CA ASP A 278 -20.80 17.73 20.70
C ASP A 278 -20.55 16.27 21.11
N PRO A 279 -21.24 15.27 20.52
CA PRO A 279 -20.78 13.92 20.62
C PRO A 279 -19.55 13.83 19.71
N GLU A 280 -18.35 13.90 20.30
CA GLU A 280 -17.14 13.51 19.57
C GLU A 280 -17.42 12.14 18.90
N PRO A 281 -17.03 11.94 17.63
CA PRO A 281 -17.17 10.65 16.99
C PRO A 281 -16.53 9.59 17.88
N LEU A 282 -17.29 8.54 18.23
CA LEU A 282 -16.84 7.44 19.08
C LEU A 282 -15.90 6.52 18.28
N ARG A 283 -14.75 7.08 17.89
CA ARG A 283 -13.67 6.36 17.23
C ARG A 283 -13.07 5.38 18.23
N GLN A 284 -13.25 4.10 17.98
CA GLN A 284 -12.72 3.02 18.78
C GLN A 284 -11.60 2.33 18.03
N VAL A 285 -10.52 2.05 18.74
CA VAL A 285 -9.43 1.22 18.25
C VAL A 285 -9.42 -0.02 19.10
N SER A 286 -9.40 -1.18 18.46
CA SER A 286 -9.43 -2.47 19.13
C SER A 286 -8.32 -3.36 18.59
N THR A 287 -7.86 -4.27 19.43
CA THR A 287 -6.89 -5.30 19.06
C THR A 287 -7.48 -6.69 19.31
N PHE A 288 -6.96 -7.67 18.59
CA PHE A 288 -7.31 -9.07 18.74
C PHE A 288 -6.05 -9.92 18.76
N THR A 289 -5.93 -10.82 19.74
CA THR A 289 -4.90 -11.88 19.73
C THR A 289 -5.54 -13.19 20.15
N GLY A 290 -5.48 -14.21 19.30
CA GLY A 290 -6.10 -15.49 19.60
C GLY A 290 -6.28 -16.41 18.38
N PRO A 291 -7.10 -17.46 18.49
CA PRO A 291 -7.39 -18.38 17.40
C PRO A 291 -8.10 -17.69 16.22
N PRO A 292 -7.90 -18.12 14.97
CA PRO A 292 -8.41 -17.42 13.77
C PRO A 292 -9.93 -17.27 13.72
N GLU A 293 -10.67 -18.22 14.30
CA GLU A 293 -12.14 -18.23 14.33
C GLU A 293 -12.74 -17.39 15.46
N ALA A 294 -11.92 -16.92 16.42
CA ALA A 294 -12.40 -16.07 17.48
C ALA A 294 -12.57 -14.61 17.00
N CYS A 295 -13.61 -13.95 17.50
CA CYS A 295 -14.00 -12.59 17.09
C CYS A 295 -14.04 -11.61 18.28
N PHE A 296 -13.29 -11.87 19.34
CA PHE A 296 -13.30 -11.04 20.55
C PHE A 296 -12.24 -9.94 20.48
N TRP A 297 -12.66 -8.74 20.10
CA TRP A 297 -11.81 -7.56 20.04
C TRP A 297 -11.75 -6.85 21.39
N VAL A 298 -10.55 -6.45 21.82
CA VAL A 298 -10.31 -5.71 23.05
C VAL A 298 -10.07 -4.24 22.70
N HIS A 299 -10.87 -3.34 23.27
CA HIS A 299 -10.72 -1.90 23.08
C HIS A 299 -9.45 -1.38 23.76
N ILE A 300 -8.69 -0.53 23.06
CA ILE A 300 -7.42 0.06 23.50
C ILE A 300 -7.39 1.59 23.30
N ASP A 301 -8.54 2.18 23.00
CA ASP A 301 -8.69 3.61 22.69
C ASP A 301 -8.31 4.51 23.86
N LYS A 302 -8.54 4.06 25.10
CA LYS A 302 -8.20 4.80 26.31
C LYS A 302 -6.69 4.89 26.50
N GLU A 303 -5.99 3.78 26.31
CA GLU A 303 -4.54 3.70 26.39
C GLU A 303 -3.88 4.54 25.30
N LEU A 304 -4.37 4.41 24.05
CA LEU A 304 -3.88 5.22 22.93
C LEU A 304 -4.12 6.72 23.13
N ARG A 305 -5.24 7.13 23.73
CA ARG A 305 -5.51 8.54 24.06
C ARG A 305 -4.58 9.07 25.16
N ASN A 306 -4.27 8.26 26.16
CA ASN A 306 -3.49 8.70 27.32
C ASN A 306 -1.98 8.67 27.08
N LEU A 307 -1.49 7.67 26.35
CA LEU A 307 -0.05 7.38 26.20
C LEU A 307 0.46 7.56 24.77
N GLY A 308 -0.44 7.71 23.78
CA GLY A 308 -0.09 7.75 22.36
C GLY A 308 0.29 6.39 21.77
N LEU A 309 0.40 5.36 22.60
CA LEU A 309 0.83 4.01 22.21
C LEU A 309 0.19 2.91 23.07
N PHE A 310 0.21 1.69 22.56
CA PHE A 310 -0.23 0.46 23.22
C PHE A 310 0.68 -0.71 22.82
N HIS A 311 1.07 -1.55 23.77
CA HIS A 311 1.94 -2.70 23.53
C HIS A 311 1.21 -4.03 23.71
N ILE A 312 1.48 -4.97 22.82
CA ILE A 312 1.01 -6.35 22.89
C ILE A 312 2.24 -7.26 22.85
N PHE A 313 2.35 -8.14 23.83
CA PHE A 313 3.39 -9.16 23.86
C PHE A 313 2.82 -10.45 23.27
N VAL A 314 3.42 -10.94 22.20
CA VAL A 314 2.99 -12.15 21.50
C VAL A 314 4.07 -13.21 21.64
N ASP A 315 3.76 -14.29 22.36
CA ASP A 315 4.63 -15.45 22.48
C ASP A 315 4.50 -16.32 21.22
N HIS A 316 5.58 -16.47 20.44
CA HIS A 316 5.64 -17.36 19.27
C HIS A 316 6.91 -18.22 19.27
N LYS A 317 6.89 -19.36 19.97
CA LYS A 317 8.08 -20.22 20.12
C LYS A 317 8.81 -20.46 18.78
N PRO A 318 10.14 -20.23 18.71
CA PRO A 318 11.04 -19.86 19.80
C PRO A 318 11.13 -18.33 20.09
N HIS A 319 10.44 -17.51 19.33
CA HIS A 319 10.49 -16.06 19.37
C HIS A 319 9.41 -15.45 20.28
N LYS A 320 9.64 -14.22 20.68
CA LYS A 320 8.65 -13.35 21.30
C LYS A 320 8.66 -12.05 20.54
N PHE A 321 7.48 -11.50 20.30
CA PHE A 321 7.33 -10.25 19.58
C PHE A 321 6.67 -9.21 20.47
N ILE A 322 7.14 -7.98 20.34
CA ILE A 322 6.46 -6.81 20.88
C ILE A 322 5.77 -6.14 19.72
N VAL A 323 4.45 -6.04 19.78
CA VAL A 323 3.68 -5.25 18.82
C VAL A 323 3.29 -3.94 19.46
N THR A 324 3.77 -2.86 18.85
CA THR A 324 3.53 -1.49 19.29
C THR A 324 2.53 -0.85 18.35
N ILE A 325 1.36 -0.50 18.88
CA ILE A 325 0.32 0.26 18.17
C ILE A 325 0.48 1.72 18.60
N THR A 326 0.68 2.61 17.65
CA THR A 326 0.80 4.05 17.88
C THR A 326 -0.29 4.77 17.10
N ARG A 327 -0.88 5.79 17.74
CA ARG A 327 -1.79 6.70 17.05
C ARG A 327 -0.98 7.90 16.60
N GLU A 328 -0.77 8.02 15.31
CA GLU A 328 -0.09 9.20 14.77
C GLU A 328 -1.06 10.39 14.82
N GLN A 329 -0.67 11.44 15.54
CA GLN A 329 -1.42 12.68 15.60
C GLN A 329 -0.95 13.61 14.49
N PHE A 330 -1.87 14.01 13.63
CA PHE A 330 -1.63 15.10 12.69
C PHE A 330 -1.86 16.43 13.38
N THR A 331 -0.91 17.34 13.22
CA THR A 331 -0.86 18.62 13.94
C THR A 331 -1.69 19.71 13.28
N LEU A 332 -2.31 19.46 12.13
CA LEU A 332 -2.99 20.48 11.34
C LEU A 332 -4.53 20.33 11.40
N PRO A 333 -5.28 21.40 11.71
CA PRO A 333 -6.75 21.39 11.75
C PRO A 333 -7.44 21.06 10.41
N GLU A 334 -6.69 21.06 9.31
CA GLU A 334 -7.22 20.93 7.94
C GLU A 334 -7.14 19.50 7.38
N ASP A 335 -6.49 18.58 8.10
CA ASP A 335 -6.39 17.16 7.78
C ASP A 335 -7.71 16.43 8.09
N GLN A 336 -8.33 15.87 7.06
CA GLN A 336 -9.54 15.04 7.21
C GLN A 336 -9.22 13.61 7.67
N ILE A 337 -7.96 13.30 8.00
CA ILE A 337 -7.56 11.99 8.53
C ILE A 337 -8.19 11.82 9.92
N ARG A 338 -9.15 10.91 10.00
CA ARG A 338 -9.91 10.62 11.22
C ARG A 338 -9.16 9.69 12.15
N CYS A 339 -8.38 8.77 11.59
CA CYS A 339 -7.54 7.85 12.34
C CYS A 339 -6.36 7.33 11.51
N HIS A 340 -5.14 7.44 12.03
CA HIS A 340 -3.97 6.74 11.51
C HIS A 340 -3.33 5.94 12.63
N LEU A 341 -3.23 4.64 12.41
CA LEU A 341 -2.54 3.72 13.29
C LEU A 341 -1.29 3.20 12.59
N ARG A 342 -0.17 3.28 13.29
CA ARG A 342 1.06 2.57 12.93
C ARG A 342 1.25 1.41 13.89
N ILE A 343 1.29 0.20 13.35
CA ILE A 343 1.47 -1.07 14.04
C ILE A 343 2.87 -1.57 13.71
N THR A 344 3.77 -1.55 14.69
CA THR A 344 5.16 -2.02 14.50
C THR A 344 5.35 -3.34 15.23
N ILE A 345 5.88 -4.35 14.54
CA ILE A 345 6.25 -5.65 15.11
C ILE A 345 7.77 -5.69 15.27
N ASP A 346 8.22 -5.83 16.51
CA ASP A 346 9.64 -5.89 16.89
C ASP A 346 9.96 -7.24 17.57
N ASP A 347 11.20 -7.71 17.40
CA ASP A 347 11.72 -8.87 18.15
C ASP A 347 11.91 -8.45 19.63
N ASP A 348 11.41 -9.26 20.57
CA ASP A 348 11.60 -9.03 22.00
C ASP A 348 13.07 -9.26 22.37
N ALA A 349 13.81 -8.18 22.64
CA ALA A 349 15.26 -8.19 22.81
C ALA A 349 15.74 -8.70 24.19
N GLU A 350 14.97 -9.55 24.88
CA GLU A 350 15.46 -10.32 26.02
C GLU A 350 15.96 -11.70 25.56
N ILE A 351 17.25 -11.79 25.22
CA ILE A 351 18.25 -12.84 25.59
C ILE A 351 19.48 -12.66 24.69
N ASN A 352 20.45 -11.90 25.19
CA ASN A 352 21.88 -12.13 24.97
C ASN A 352 22.62 -11.70 26.25
N VAL A 353 22.26 -12.32 27.38
CA VAL A 353 23.15 -12.34 28.54
C VAL A 353 24.14 -13.48 28.27
N PRO A 354 25.43 -13.20 28.02
CA PRO A 354 26.41 -14.26 27.86
C PRO A 354 26.50 -15.04 29.19
N PRO A 355 26.73 -16.36 29.15
CA PRO A 355 26.83 -17.15 30.37
C PRO A 355 27.95 -16.58 31.25
N SER A 356 27.60 -16.13 32.45
CA SER A 356 28.58 -15.83 33.48
C SER A 356 29.36 -17.10 33.81
N LYS A 357 30.69 -16.96 33.80
CA LYS A 357 31.70 -18.01 34.01
C LYS A 357 31.44 -18.90 35.23
#